data_AF-A0A2E8E318-F1
#
_entry.id   AF-A0A2E8E318-F1
#
_cell.length_a   1.000
_cell.length_b   1.000
_cell.length_c   1.000
_cell.angle_alpha   90.00
_cell.angle_beta   90.00
_cell.angle_gamma   90.00
#
_symmetry.space_group_name_H-M   'P 1'
#
loop_
_entity.id
_entity.type
_entity.pdbx_description
1 polymer ?
#
loop_
_entity_poly.entity_id
_entity_poly.type
_entity_poly.pdbx_seq_one_letter_code
_entity_poly.pdbx_strand_id
1 'polypeptide(L)'
;MLSYNEFWYERGVDLTDDKRTSFVVDPPNGRLPPRVAGAGRRGRRGGGDAASRYVSHEVRSLMDRCIMGFNSGPPMSSGAYNNNVMIFQTADHVVILNEMVHNARVIPIDDTAKPPFKQFVGVSRGHYEGNTLVVETTNFRGGESRGTSPNKHLVERFTRINADRVAYEYTVTDPTVYTAPFTVMMPFRRTDGPLFEYACHEGNIGMHGILAGARELERQGRELRR
;
A
#
# COMPACT_ATOMS: atom_id res chain seq x y z
N MET A 1 -5.96 1.88 19.69
CA MET A 1 -7.21 2.51 19.22
C MET A 1 -8.32 1.58 19.64
N LEU A 2 -9.05 1.93 20.70
CA LEU A 2 -10.30 1.25 21.03
C LEU A 2 -11.34 1.91 20.14
N SER A 3 -11.87 1.19 19.16
CA SER A 3 -12.97 1.71 18.34
C SER A 3 -14.22 1.83 19.22
N TYR A 4 -15.01 2.87 19.01
CA TYR A 4 -16.28 3.05 19.72
C TYR A 4 -17.27 1.90 19.41
N ASN A 5 -17.18 1.32 18.21
CA ASN A 5 -17.92 0.13 17.79
C ASN A 5 -17.19 -0.64 16.67
N GLU A 6 -17.82 -1.72 16.19
CA GLU A 6 -17.30 -2.59 15.14
C GLU A 6 -17.87 -2.29 13.74
N PHE A 7 -18.80 -1.34 13.62
CA PHE A 7 -19.58 -1.09 12.41
C PHE A 7 -18.71 -0.77 11.18
N TRP A 8 -17.57 -0.10 11.40
CA TRP A 8 -16.67 0.35 10.36
C TRP A 8 -15.75 -0.75 9.83
N TYR A 9 -15.68 -1.91 10.50
CA TYR A 9 -14.77 -2.97 10.09
C TYR A 9 -15.34 -3.79 8.93
N GLU A 10 -14.62 -3.78 7.82
CA GLU A 10 -14.87 -4.62 6.66
C GLU A 10 -14.24 -6.00 6.88
N ARG A 11 -14.83 -6.78 7.80
CA ARG A 11 -14.33 -8.14 8.14
C ARG A 11 -14.60 -9.19 7.05
N GLY A 12 -15.31 -8.80 5.99
CA GLY A 12 -15.89 -9.73 5.02
C GLY A 12 -17.12 -10.43 5.59
N VAL A 13 -18.11 -10.70 4.75
CA VAL A 13 -19.31 -11.46 5.13
C VAL A 13 -19.20 -12.94 4.73
N ASP A 14 -18.38 -13.22 3.71
CA ASP A 14 -18.14 -14.54 3.16
C ASP A 14 -16.63 -14.76 2.99
N LEU A 15 -16.18 -16.00 3.15
CA LEU A 15 -14.86 -16.42 2.67
C LEU A 15 -14.87 -16.50 1.13
N THR A 16 -13.68 -16.41 0.54
CA THR A 16 -13.51 -16.72 -0.88
C THR A 16 -13.94 -18.17 -1.14
N ASP A 17 -14.45 -18.46 -2.34
CA ASP A 17 -14.99 -19.80 -2.69
C ASP A 17 -13.94 -20.92 -2.49
N ASP A 18 -12.67 -20.59 -2.69
CA ASP A 18 -11.54 -21.49 -2.49
C ASP A 18 -11.09 -21.65 -1.02
N LYS A 19 -11.70 -20.90 -0.08
CA LYS A 19 -11.46 -20.94 1.36
C LYS A 19 -9.98 -20.86 1.74
N ARG A 20 -9.18 -20.13 0.94
CA ARG A 20 -7.74 -19.99 1.17
C ARG A 20 -7.45 -19.35 2.53
N THR A 21 -6.43 -19.86 3.21
CA THR A 21 -5.95 -19.32 4.50
C THR A 21 -4.79 -18.34 4.33
N SER A 22 -4.27 -18.18 3.11
CA SER A 22 -3.25 -17.21 2.75
C SER A 22 -3.57 -16.58 1.39
N PHE A 23 -3.26 -15.29 1.24
CA PHE A 23 -3.30 -14.64 -0.08
C PHE A 23 -2.04 -14.88 -0.90
N VAL A 24 -0.94 -15.32 -0.29
CA VAL A 24 0.27 -15.71 -1.03
C VAL A 24 -0.03 -17.02 -1.75
N VAL A 25 0.03 -16.99 -3.09
CA VAL A 25 -0.18 -18.17 -3.95
C VAL A 25 1.13 -18.75 -4.47
N ASP A 26 2.18 -17.94 -4.51
CA ASP A 26 3.53 -18.36 -4.83
C ASP A 26 4.52 -17.66 -3.88
N PRO A 27 5.34 -18.38 -3.11
CA PRO A 27 5.44 -19.84 -3.03
C PRO A 27 4.15 -20.56 -2.56
N PRO A 28 3.90 -21.81 -3.00
CA PRO A 28 2.65 -22.54 -2.72
C PRO A 28 2.45 -22.90 -1.24
N ASN A 29 3.48 -22.71 -0.40
CA ASN A 29 3.37 -22.86 1.05
C ASN A 29 2.62 -21.69 1.73
N GLY A 30 2.16 -20.71 0.96
CA GLY A 30 1.39 -19.57 1.43
C GLY A 30 2.19 -18.58 2.29
N ARG A 31 3.53 -18.63 2.23
CA ARG A 31 4.42 -17.80 3.03
C ARG A 31 5.32 -16.95 2.14
N LEU A 32 5.64 -15.75 2.61
CA LEU A 32 6.65 -14.92 1.96
C LEU A 32 8.01 -15.64 1.97
N PRO A 33 8.82 -15.51 0.90
CA PRO A 33 10.18 -16.03 0.85
C PRO A 33 11.04 -15.50 2.01
N PRO A 34 12.11 -16.23 2.38
CA PRO A 34 13.10 -15.73 3.30
C PRO A 34 13.63 -14.36 2.87
N ARG A 35 14.02 -13.54 3.86
CA ARG A 35 14.70 -12.29 3.58
C ARG A 35 16.19 -12.54 3.34
N VAL A 36 16.79 -11.76 2.45
CA VAL A 36 18.25 -11.82 2.26
C VAL A 36 18.98 -11.36 3.52
N ALA A 37 20.13 -11.96 3.82
CA ALA A 37 20.95 -11.57 4.96
C ALA A 37 21.35 -10.09 4.84
N GLY A 38 21.23 -9.33 5.93
CA GLY A 38 21.52 -7.90 5.92
C GLY A 38 20.41 -7.02 5.31
N ALA A 39 19.33 -7.59 4.76
CA ALA A 39 18.11 -6.82 4.50
C ALA A 39 17.53 -6.35 5.82
N GLY A 40 17.85 -5.10 6.19
CA GLY A 40 17.28 -4.47 7.38
C GLY A 40 15.76 -4.62 7.37
N ARG A 41 15.15 -4.66 8.56
CA ARG A 41 13.69 -4.57 8.74
C ARG A 41 13.20 -3.15 8.38
N ARG A 42 13.42 -2.75 7.12
CA ARG A 42 13.17 -1.41 6.56
C ARG A 42 11.69 -1.04 6.54
N GLY A 43 10.80 -2.03 6.65
CA GLY A 43 9.35 -1.82 6.67
C GLY A 43 8.69 -1.72 8.04
N ARG A 44 9.44 -1.54 9.13
CA ARG A 44 8.81 -1.30 10.44
C ARG A 44 9.53 -0.31 11.36
N ARG A 45 10.78 0.05 11.10
CA ARG A 45 11.54 0.92 12.01
C ARG A 45 12.61 1.71 11.25
N GLY A 46 12.43 3.03 11.18
CA GLY A 46 13.57 3.93 11.22
C GLY A 46 14.48 3.49 12.35
N GLY A 47 15.76 3.29 12.05
CA GLY A 47 16.78 2.76 12.95
C GLY A 47 17.16 3.69 14.10
N GLY A 48 16.34 4.71 14.38
CA GLY A 48 16.44 5.55 15.56
C GLY A 48 15.61 4.99 16.73
N ASP A 49 15.97 5.43 17.93
CA ASP A 49 15.19 5.25 19.15
C ASP A 49 13.71 5.60 18.87
N ALA A 50 12.76 4.89 19.49
CA ALA A 50 11.34 5.19 19.38
C ALA A 50 11.06 6.69 19.69
N ALA A 51 11.82 7.26 20.62
CA ALA A 51 11.84 8.70 20.93
C ALA A 51 12.07 9.61 19.71
N SER A 52 13.04 9.25 18.86
CA SER A 52 13.42 10.03 17.68
C SER A 52 12.31 10.15 16.63
N ARG A 53 11.24 9.35 16.71
CA ARG A 53 10.10 9.39 15.77
C ARG A 53 9.11 10.52 16.07
N TYR A 54 9.29 11.20 17.19
CA TYR A 54 8.36 12.22 17.68
C TYR A 54 9.02 13.60 17.76
N VAL A 55 10.25 13.74 17.28
CA VAL A 55 11.03 14.99 17.40
C VAL A 55 10.59 16.08 16.43
N SER A 56 10.07 15.69 15.27
CA SER A 56 9.70 16.60 14.18
C SER A 56 8.62 15.97 13.29
N HIS A 57 7.87 16.82 12.59
CA HIS A 57 6.96 16.39 11.53
C HIS A 57 7.70 15.73 10.34
N GLU A 58 8.98 16.04 10.15
CA GLU A 58 9.78 15.55 9.02
C GLU A 58 10.10 14.05 9.11
N VAL A 59 10.21 13.54 10.33
CA VAL A 59 10.54 12.13 10.62
C VAL A 59 9.30 11.25 10.76
N ARG A 60 8.10 11.81 10.54
CA ARG A 60 6.84 11.07 10.58
C ARG A 60 6.68 10.20 9.34
N SER A 61 5.99 9.07 9.53
CA SER A 61 5.75 8.12 8.44
C SER A 61 4.89 8.75 7.34
N LEU A 62 4.94 8.20 6.14
CA LEU A 62 4.03 8.62 5.07
C LEU A 62 2.56 8.36 5.44
N MET A 63 2.30 7.40 6.34
CA MET A 63 0.96 7.10 6.84
C MET A 63 0.44 8.22 7.74
N ASP A 64 1.23 8.67 8.71
CA ASP A 64 0.85 9.80 9.60
C ASP A 64 0.64 11.10 8.84
N ARG A 65 1.37 11.24 7.72
CA ARG A 65 1.33 12.40 6.84
C ARG A 65 0.27 12.27 5.74
N CYS A 66 -0.49 11.18 5.71
CA CYS A 66 -1.55 10.94 4.73
C CYS A 66 -1.09 11.00 3.26
N ILE A 67 0.19 10.67 3.00
CA ILE A 67 0.75 10.68 1.64
C ILE A 67 0.61 9.29 1.00
N MET A 68 0.95 8.25 1.76
CA MET A 68 0.91 6.85 1.35
C MET A 68 0.75 5.97 2.57
N GLY A 69 0.08 4.82 2.46
CA GLY A 69 0.04 3.88 3.58
C GLY A 69 -1.07 2.85 3.51
N PHE A 70 -1.42 2.35 4.70
CA PHE A 70 -2.63 1.58 4.99
C PHE A 70 -2.86 0.39 4.05
N ASN A 71 -3.82 0.48 3.13
CA ASN A 71 -4.19 -0.53 2.13
C ASN A 71 -4.11 0.00 0.67
N SER A 72 -3.96 1.31 0.45
CA SER A 72 -4.00 1.98 -0.88
C SER A 72 -2.98 1.50 -1.94
N GLY A 73 -1.82 0.98 -1.55
CA GLY A 73 -0.84 0.45 -2.50
C GLY A 73 -0.16 1.50 -3.37
N PRO A 74 0.65 1.09 -4.38
CA PRO A 74 0.79 -0.28 -4.88
C PRO A 74 1.93 -1.13 -4.24
N PRO A 75 1.74 -2.45 -4.08
CA PRO A 75 0.50 -3.18 -4.33
C PRO A 75 -0.57 -2.85 -3.29
N MET A 76 -1.83 -2.90 -3.72
CA MET A 76 -2.98 -2.79 -2.81
C MET A 76 -3.00 -4.01 -1.88
N SER A 77 -3.55 -3.86 -0.68
CA SER A 77 -3.85 -5.01 0.19
C SER A 77 -5.25 -4.88 0.75
N SER A 78 -5.78 -5.92 1.36
CA SER A 78 -6.91 -5.74 2.26
C SER A 78 -6.44 -5.11 3.57
N GLY A 79 -7.19 -4.13 4.05
CA GLY A 79 -7.10 -3.50 5.37
C GLY A 79 -8.38 -3.74 6.16
N ALA A 80 -8.48 -3.14 7.34
CA ALA A 80 -9.61 -3.37 8.23
C ALA A 80 -10.89 -2.62 7.81
N TYR A 81 -10.77 -1.57 6.98
CA TYR A 81 -11.84 -0.72 6.49
C TYR A 81 -11.34 0.09 5.27
N ASN A 82 -12.24 0.77 4.56
CA ASN A 82 -11.95 1.58 3.37
C ASN A 82 -11.18 0.80 2.28
N ASN A 83 -11.60 -0.43 2.02
CA ASN A 83 -11.01 -1.29 1.00
C ASN A 83 -11.53 -1.02 -0.42
N ASN A 84 -12.45 -0.08 -0.58
CA ASN A 84 -13.08 0.17 -1.86
C ASN A 84 -12.10 0.86 -2.82
N VAL A 85 -12.23 0.49 -4.09
CA VAL A 85 -11.44 1.04 -5.20
C VAL A 85 -12.34 1.30 -6.38
N MET A 86 -12.10 2.40 -7.08
CA MET A 86 -12.69 2.66 -8.40
C MET A 86 -11.62 2.51 -9.47
N ILE A 87 -11.95 1.75 -10.51
CA ILE A 87 -11.07 1.55 -11.68
C ILE A 87 -11.77 2.21 -12.87
N PHE A 88 -11.19 3.30 -13.36
CA PHE A 88 -11.64 3.99 -14.55
C PHE A 88 -10.77 3.57 -15.72
N GLN A 89 -11.37 3.40 -16.89
CA GLN A 89 -10.65 3.04 -18.09
C GLN A 89 -11.05 3.96 -19.24
N THR A 90 -10.05 4.37 -20.00
CA THR A 90 -10.16 5.05 -21.29
C THR A 90 -9.40 4.22 -22.34
N ALA A 91 -9.31 4.71 -23.57
CA ALA A 91 -8.56 4.01 -24.61
C ALA A 91 -7.06 3.93 -24.30
N ASP A 92 -6.50 4.94 -23.63
CA ASP A 92 -5.06 5.13 -23.44
C ASP A 92 -4.62 5.16 -21.97
N HIS A 93 -5.55 5.18 -21.01
CA HIS A 93 -5.24 5.19 -19.58
C HIS A 93 -6.20 4.32 -18.75
N VAL A 94 -5.66 3.78 -17.66
CA VAL A 94 -6.40 3.25 -16.52
C VAL A 94 -6.11 4.13 -15.31
N VAL A 95 -7.14 4.49 -14.54
CA VAL A 95 -6.99 5.18 -13.26
C VAL A 95 -7.51 4.28 -12.16
N ILE A 96 -6.66 3.99 -11.17
CA ILE A 96 -7.06 3.29 -9.95
C ILE A 96 -7.15 4.33 -8.84
N LEU A 97 -8.35 4.54 -8.31
CA LEU A 97 -8.61 5.42 -7.18
C LEU A 97 -8.95 4.59 -5.94
N ASN A 98 -8.09 4.65 -4.93
CA ASN A 98 -8.32 4.00 -3.64
C ASN A 98 -9.12 4.91 -2.71
N GLU A 99 -10.08 4.35 -1.97
CA GLU A 99 -10.79 5.09 -0.92
C GLU A 99 -9.82 5.56 0.15
N MET A 100 -9.10 4.62 0.76
CA MET A 100 -8.09 4.96 1.77
C MET A 100 -6.97 5.82 1.16
N VAL A 101 -6.57 6.88 1.86
CA VAL A 101 -5.58 7.89 1.42
C VAL A 101 -6.03 8.71 0.20
N HIS A 102 -7.17 8.37 -0.43
CA HIS A 102 -7.66 9.03 -1.65
C HIS A 102 -6.60 9.06 -2.77
N ASN A 103 -5.84 7.97 -2.93
CA ASN A 103 -4.75 7.90 -3.89
C ASN A 103 -5.29 7.60 -5.30
N ALA A 104 -5.06 8.53 -6.24
CA ALA A 104 -5.33 8.33 -7.65
C ALA A 104 -4.04 7.93 -8.38
N ARG A 105 -3.98 6.71 -8.89
CA ARG A 105 -2.88 6.22 -9.72
C ARG A 105 -3.30 6.19 -11.19
N VAL A 106 -2.73 7.11 -11.97
CA VAL A 106 -2.91 7.19 -13.43
C VAL A 106 -1.88 6.31 -14.12
N ILE A 107 -2.36 5.37 -14.93
CA ILE A 107 -1.57 4.32 -15.57
C ILE A 107 -1.78 4.43 -17.08
N PRO A 108 -0.81 4.98 -17.83
CA PRO A 108 -0.84 4.92 -19.28
C PRO A 108 -0.84 3.46 -19.76
N ILE A 109 -1.70 3.17 -20.72
CA ILE A 109 -1.69 1.96 -21.55
C ILE A 109 -0.74 2.25 -22.71
N ASP A 110 0.12 1.29 -23.06
CA ASP A 110 1.21 1.39 -24.05
C ASP A 110 2.52 2.03 -23.55
N ASP A 111 3.55 1.92 -24.39
CA ASP A 111 4.93 2.33 -24.09
C ASP A 111 5.12 3.85 -24.21
N THR A 112 4.54 4.58 -23.26
CA THR A 112 4.77 6.02 -23.10
C THR A 112 6.03 6.30 -22.28
N ALA A 113 6.76 7.35 -22.63
CA ALA A 113 8.00 7.71 -21.93
C ALA A 113 7.80 7.86 -20.41
N LYS A 114 8.60 7.15 -19.61
CA LYS A 114 8.56 7.23 -18.14
C LYS A 114 9.20 8.54 -17.66
N PRO A 115 8.65 9.21 -16.64
CA PRO A 115 9.28 10.39 -16.06
C PRO A 115 10.67 10.05 -15.47
N PRO A 116 11.64 10.99 -15.50
CA PRO A 116 13.00 10.76 -15.04
C PRO A 116 13.16 10.81 -13.51
N PHE A 117 12.05 10.86 -12.77
CA PHE A 117 12.04 10.99 -11.32
C PHE A 117 11.26 9.86 -10.65
N LYS A 118 11.62 9.57 -9.40
CA LYS A 118 10.98 8.53 -8.59
C LYS A 118 9.70 9.05 -7.93
N GLN A 119 8.68 8.21 -7.87
CA GLN A 119 7.39 8.54 -7.24
C GLN A 119 7.11 7.60 -6.06
N PHE A 120 6.29 8.04 -5.10
CA PHE A 120 5.95 7.19 -3.96
C PHE A 120 5.14 5.94 -4.37
N VAL A 121 4.21 6.11 -5.31
CA VAL A 121 3.45 5.02 -5.95
C VAL A 121 4.25 4.28 -7.03
N GLY A 122 5.50 4.70 -7.31
CA GLY A 122 6.25 4.25 -8.47
C GLY A 122 5.68 4.80 -9.79
N VAL A 123 6.25 4.35 -10.89
CA VAL A 123 5.86 4.72 -12.25
C VAL A 123 5.29 3.48 -12.93
N SER A 124 3.98 3.50 -13.18
CA SER A 124 3.23 2.36 -13.74
C SER A 124 3.07 2.46 -15.26
N ARG A 125 3.12 1.33 -15.96
CA ARG A 125 2.71 1.16 -17.37
C ARG A 125 1.82 -0.05 -17.51
N GLY A 126 0.75 0.10 -18.27
CA GLY A 126 -0.24 -0.93 -18.51
C GLY A 126 -0.17 -1.48 -19.93
N HIS A 127 -0.48 -2.76 -20.08
CA HIS A 127 -0.83 -3.37 -21.37
C HIS A 127 -1.87 -4.47 -21.14
N TYR A 128 -2.56 -4.87 -22.20
CA TYR A 128 -3.54 -5.97 -22.12
C TYR A 128 -2.96 -7.27 -22.66
N GLU A 129 -3.17 -8.35 -21.91
CA GLU A 129 -2.95 -9.73 -22.32
C GLU A 129 -4.31 -10.44 -22.34
N GLY A 130 -4.96 -10.49 -23.50
CA GLY A 130 -6.33 -10.99 -23.62
C GLY A 130 -7.31 -10.14 -22.79
N ASN A 131 -7.92 -10.73 -21.78
CA ASN A 131 -8.85 -10.06 -20.86
C ASN A 131 -8.19 -9.54 -19.57
N THR A 132 -6.85 -9.57 -19.49
CA THR A 132 -6.09 -9.19 -18.30
C THR A 132 -5.36 -7.88 -18.54
N LEU A 133 -5.60 -6.88 -17.69
CA LEU A 133 -4.73 -5.70 -17.62
C LEU A 133 -3.50 -6.06 -16.79
N VAL A 134 -2.32 -5.97 -17.40
CA VAL A 134 -1.03 -6.15 -16.75
C VAL A 134 -0.43 -4.77 -16.51
N VAL A 135 -0.06 -4.48 -15.27
CA VAL A 135 0.54 -3.21 -14.86
C VAL A 135 1.91 -3.47 -14.28
N GLU A 136 2.95 -2.99 -14.95
CA GLU A 136 4.31 -3.02 -14.46
C GLU A 136 4.67 -1.68 -13.81
N THR A 137 5.19 -1.73 -12.58
CA THR A 137 5.56 -0.54 -11.82
C THR A 137 6.99 -0.61 -11.32
N THR A 138 7.76 0.44 -11.61
CA THR A 138 9.16 0.62 -11.17
C THR A 138 9.38 2.03 -10.59
N ASN A 139 10.63 2.48 -10.42
CA ASN A 139 10.98 3.85 -10.02
C ASN A 139 10.31 4.33 -8.71
N PHE A 140 10.26 3.46 -7.70
CA PHE A 140 9.74 3.81 -6.39
C PHE A 140 10.70 4.75 -5.65
N ARG A 141 10.15 5.80 -5.02
CA ARG A 141 10.92 6.76 -4.20
C ARG A 141 11.38 6.16 -2.87
N GLY A 142 10.65 5.17 -2.35
CA GLY A 142 10.84 4.66 -0.98
C GLY A 142 10.07 5.46 0.06
N GLY A 143 10.43 5.29 1.33
CA GLY A 143 9.75 5.92 2.48
C GLY A 143 8.93 4.90 3.25
N GLU A 144 7.72 4.62 2.80
CA GLU A 144 6.89 3.55 3.36
C GLU A 144 7.05 2.30 2.49
N SER A 145 7.79 1.32 2.99
CA SER A 145 7.88 0.03 2.34
C SER A 145 7.18 -1.01 3.21
N ARG A 146 6.18 -1.69 2.67
CA ARG A 146 5.52 -2.81 3.34
C ARG A 146 6.41 -4.06 3.33
N GLY A 147 7.63 -3.90 3.83
CA GLY A 147 8.66 -4.91 3.82
C GLY A 147 9.44 -5.01 2.51
N THR A 148 9.37 -4.04 1.61
CA THR A 148 10.17 -4.00 0.35
C THR A 148 11.20 -2.87 0.39
N SER A 149 11.84 -2.58 -0.74
CA SER A 149 12.78 -1.50 -0.94
C SER A 149 12.34 -0.63 -2.14
N PRO A 150 12.99 0.52 -2.35
CA PRO A 150 12.80 1.31 -3.57
C PRO A 150 13.20 0.58 -4.86
N ASN A 151 13.97 -0.51 -4.75
CA ASN A 151 14.44 -1.31 -5.89
C ASN A 151 13.46 -2.42 -6.30
N LYS A 152 12.29 -2.49 -5.66
CA LYS A 152 11.27 -3.47 -6.03
C LYS A 152 10.77 -3.23 -7.46
N HIS A 153 10.55 -4.32 -8.16
CA HIS A 153 9.78 -4.41 -9.39
C HIS A 153 8.44 -5.05 -9.03
N LEU A 154 7.35 -4.42 -9.46
CA LEU A 154 5.99 -4.85 -9.16
C LEU A 154 5.25 -5.10 -10.47
N VAL A 155 4.70 -6.30 -10.61
CA VAL A 155 3.76 -6.63 -11.69
C VAL A 155 2.42 -6.90 -11.06
N GLU A 156 1.40 -6.17 -11.45
CA GLU A 156 0.01 -6.37 -11.07
C GLU A 156 -0.77 -6.89 -12.27
N ARG A 157 -1.69 -7.83 -12.04
CA ARG A 157 -2.58 -8.39 -13.06
C ARG A 157 -4.01 -8.24 -12.58
N PHE A 158 -4.84 -7.63 -13.40
CA PHE A 158 -6.27 -7.44 -13.14
C PHE A 158 -7.05 -8.22 -14.19
N THR A 159 -7.52 -9.41 -13.80
CA THR A 159 -8.26 -10.32 -14.69
C THR A 159 -9.73 -10.25 -14.36
N ARG A 160 -10.56 -9.75 -15.28
CA ARG A 160 -12.02 -9.76 -15.08
C ARG A 160 -12.54 -11.20 -15.22
N ILE A 161 -12.95 -11.79 -14.11
CA ILE A 161 -13.47 -13.18 -14.07
C ILE A 161 -14.94 -13.18 -14.54
N ASN A 162 -15.74 -12.24 -14.04
CA ASN A 162 -17.13 -12.06 -14.42
C ASN A 162 -17.58 -10.60 -14.14
N ALA A 163 -18.89 -10.33 -14.20
CA ALA A 163 -19.44 -9.00 -14.02
C ALA A 163 -19.09 -8.38 -12.65
N ASP A 164 -18.93 -9.21 -11.61
CA ASP A 164 -18.84 -8.79 -10.21
C ASP A 164 -17.54 -9.19 -9.52
N ARG A 165 -16.58 -9.77 -10.26
CA ARG A 165 -15.31 -10.28 -9.74
C ARG A 165 -14.14 -9.94 -10.66
N VAL A 166 -13.08 -9.42 -10.05
CA VAL A 166 -11.77 -9.24 -10.68
C VAL A 166 -10.75 -10.00 -9.84
N ALA A 167 -9.99 -10.90 -10.45
CA ALA A 167 -8.78 -11.44 -9.82
C ALA A 167 -7.71 -10.35 -9.86
N TYR A 168 -7.33 -9.84 -8.70
CA TYR A 168 -6.17 -8.99 -8.55
C TYR A 168 -4.99 -9.83 -8.05
N GLU A 169 -4.03 -10.02 -8.92
CA GLU A 169 -2.78 -10.71 -8.63
C GLU A 169 -1.64 -9.71 -8.66
N TYR A 170 -0.67 -9.87 -7.79
CA TYR A 170 0.56 -9.10 -7.90
C TYR A 170 1.78 -9.92 -7.54
N THR A 171 2.84 -9.73 -8.30
CA THR A 171 4.15 -10.32 -8.07
C THR A 171 5.13 -9.23 -7.67
N VAL A 172 5.81 -9.42 -6.55
CA VAL A 172 6.87 -8.54 -6.08
C VAL A 172 8.20 -9.22 -6.30
N THR A 173 9.09 -8.54 -7.02
CA THR A 173 10.50 -8.92 -7.17
C THR A 173 11.37 -7.86 -6.51
N ASP A 174 12.02 -8.21 -5.41
CA ASP A 174 12.95 -7.32 -4.72
C ASP A 174 14.14 -8.11 -4.17
N PRO A 175 15.20 -8.30 -4.98
CA PRO A 175 16.35 -9.12 -4.59
C PRO A 175 17.16 -8.48 -3.45
N THR A 176 16.92 -7.20 -3.13
CA THR A 176 17.57 -6.55 -1.97
C THR A 176 16.89 -6.87 -0.65
N VAL A 177 15.72 -7.51 -0.69
CA VAL A 177 14.94 -7.82 0.50
C VAL A 177 14.55 -9.30 0.60
N TYR A 178 14.13 -9.93 -0.49
CA TYR A 178 13.66 -11.31 -0.52
C TYR A 178 14.57 -12.19 -1.37
N THR A 179 14.74 -13.45 -0.97
CA THR A 179 15.58 -14.42 -1.71
C THR A 179 14.96 -14.90 -3.02
N ALA A 180 13.66 -14.68 -3.22
CA ALA A 180 12.91 -15.00 -4.43
C ALA A 180 11.72 -14.03 -4.58
N PRO A 181 11.14 -13.90 -5.78
CA PRO A 181 9.86 -13.24 -5.97
C PRO A 181 8.74 -13.92 -5.17
N PHE A 182 7.64 -13.21 -4.97
CA PHE A 182 6.42 -13.81 -4.43
C PHE A 182 5.19 -13.23 -5.11
N THR A 183 4.14 -14.04 -5.22
CA THR A 183 2.87 -13.67 -5.82
C THR A 183 1.75 -13.77 -4.79
N VAL A 184 0.91 -12.74 -4.78
CA VAL A 184 -0.28 -12.65 -3.95
C VAL A 184 -1.48 -12.52 -4.85
N MET A 185 -2.58 -13.20 -4.51
CA MET A 185 -3.86 -13.07 -5.19
C MET A 185 -4.95 -12.72 -4.17
N MET A 186 -5.66 -11.63 -4.45
CA MET A 186 -6.83 -11.17 -3.73
C MET A 186 -7.96 -10.91 -4.72
N PRO A 187 -9.13 -11.52 -4.55
CA PRO A 187 -10.27 -11.23 -5.42
C PRO A 187 -10.90 -9.90 -5.01
N PHE A 188 -11.17 -9.03 -5.99
CA PHE A 188 -12.05 -7.88 -5.81
C PHE A 188 -13.48 -8.28 -6.10
N ARG A 189 -14.38 -7.80 -5.25
CA ARG A 189 -15.83 -7.95 -5.38
C ARG A 189 -16.42 -6.59 -5.71
N ARG A 190 -17.29 -6.54 -6.72
CA ARG A 190 -18.04 -5.32 -7.02
C ARG A 190 -18.88 -4.93 -5.80
N THR A 191 -18.84 -3.64 -5.48
CA THR A 191 -19.77 -2.97 -4.58
C THR A 191 -20.51 -1.90 -5.38
N ASP A 192 -21.72 -1.57 -4.95
CA ASP A 192 -22.49 -0.48 -5.54
C ASP A 192 -22.45 0.73 -4.61
N GLY A 193 -22.52 1.92 -5.19
CA GLY A 193 -22.47 3.18 -4.45
C GLY A 193 -21.21 4.01 -4.74
N PRO A 194 -21.16 5.23 -4.19
CA PRO A 194 -20.02 6.12 -4.40
C PRO A 194 -18.82 5.67 -3.55
N LEU A 195 -17.62 6.06 -3.99
CA LEU A 195 -16.44 6.05 -3.14
C LEU A 195 -16.47 7.30 -2.26
N PHE A 196 -16.27 7.14 -0.95
CA PHE A 196 -16.24 8.27 -0.05
C PHE A 196 -14.84 8.91 0.03
N GLU A 197 -14.81 10.17 0.46
CA GLU A 197 -13.57 10.87 0.74
C GLU A 197 -12.90 10.27 1.98
N TYR A 198 -11.58 10.03 1.89
CA TYR A 198 -10.77 9.75 3.06
C TYR A 198 -10.07 11.02 3.52
N ALA A 199 -10.80 11.78 4.33
CA ALA A 199 -10.42 13.05 4.92
C ALA A 199 -9.34 12.87 6.03
N CYS A 200 -8.15 12.40 5.63
CA CYS A 200 -7.06 12.05 6.53
C CYS A 200 -6.39 13.27 7.16
N HIS A 201 -6.46 14.43 6.50
CA HIS A 201 -5.85 15.66 6.99
C HIS A 201 -6.81 16.48 7.84
N GLU A 202 -8.10 16.44 7.51
CA GLU A 202 -9.18 17.19 8.14
C GLU A 202 -9.41 16.62 9.54
N GLY A 203 -9.07 17.41 10.57
CA GLY A 203 -9.18 16.97 11.96
C GLY A 203 -8.07 16.01 12.41
N ASN A 204 -6.95 15.90 11.68
CA ASN A 204 -5.77 15.17 12.13
C ASN A 204 -5.04 15.91 13.26
N ILE A 205 -5.63 15.85 14.45
CA ILE A 205 -5.03 16.35 15.70
C ILE A 205 -3.93 15.43 16.22
N GLY A 206 -3.81 14.22 15.66
CA GLY A 206 -2.81 13.23 16.06
C GLY A 206 -1.40 13.78 15.92
N MET A 207 -1.11 14.45 14.81
CA MET A 207 0.18 15.10 14.58
C MET A 207 0.51 16.12 15.68
N HIS A 208 -0.43 17.02 15.98
CA HIS A 208 -0.27 18.02 17.03
C HIS A 208 -0.06 17.35 18.40
N GLY A 209 -0.92 16.39 18.77
CA GLY A 209 -0.84 15.70 20.06
C GLY A 209 0.46 14.91 20.24
N ILE A 210 0.94 14.23 19.19
CA ILE A 210 2.21 13.50 19.20
C ILE A 210 3.38 14.45 19.45
N LEU A 211 3.43 15.58 18.72
CA LEU A 211 4.51 16.54 18.85
C LEU A 211 4.46 17.28 20.20
N ALA A 212 3.26 17.63 20.67
CA ALA A 212 3.06 18.23 21.99
C ALA A 212 3.50 17.29 23.12
N GLY A 213 3.14 16.00 23.05
CA GLY A 213 3.62 14.99 23.98
C GLY A 213 5.14 14.85 23.98
N ALA A 214 5.77 14.92 22.80
CA ALA A 214 7.23 14.95 22.71
C ALA A 214 7.85 16.18 23.40
N ARG A 215 7.26 17.38 23.24
CA ARG A 215 7.72 18.60 23.94
C ARG A 215 7.57 18.46 25.46
N GLU A 216 6.50 17.83 25.93
CA GLU A 216 6.31 17.59 27.36
C GLU A 216 7.36 16.62 27.94
N LEU A 217 7.69 15.55 27.21
CA LEU A 217 8.75 14.63 27.63
C LEU A 217 10.12 15.34 27.72
N GLU A 218 10.43 16.24 26.78
CA GLU A 218 11.63 17.06 26.86
C GLU A 218 11.63 18.01 28.06
N ARG A 219 10.48 18.64 28.37
CA ARG A 219 10.31 19.46 29.58
C ARG A 219 10.56 18.67 30.87
N GLN A 220 10.25 17.37 30.87
CA GLN A 220 10.52 16.45 31.96
C GLN A 220 11.96 15.91 31.97
N GLY A 221 12.84 16.41 31.10
CA GLY A 221 14.26 16.07 31.06
C GLY A 221 14.62 14.88 30.17
N ARG A 222 13.71 14.37 29.33
CA ARG A 222 14.05 13.34 28.33
C ARG A 222 14.64 13.96 27.07
N GLU A 223 15.86 13.57 26.73
CA GLU A 223 16.47 13.94 25.45
C GLU A 223 15.83 13.15 24.30
N LEU A 224 15.03 13.81 23.47
CA LEU A 224 14.45 13.21 22.26
C LEU A 224 15.20 13.62 20.99
N ARG A 225 15.72 14.85 20.94
CA ARG A 225 16.54 15.38 19.83
C ARG A 225 18.00 15.05 20.12
N ARG A 226 18.63 14.26 19.25
CA ARG A 226 20.07 14.02 19.25
C ARG A 226 20.64 14.44 17.90
#